data_AF-A0A8H8UH59-F1
#
_entry.id   AF-A0A8H8UH59-F1
#
_cell.length_a   1.000
_cell.length_b   1.000
_cell.length_c   1.000
_cell.angle_alpha   90.00
_cell.angle_beta   90.00
_cell.angle_gamma   90.00
#
_symmetry.space_group_name_H-M   'P 1'
#
loop_
_entity.id
_entity.type
_entity.pdbx_description
1 polymer ?
#
loop_
_entity_poly.entity_id
_entity_poly.type
_entity_poly.pdbx_seq_one_letter_code
_entity_poly.pdbx_strand_id
1 'polypeptide(L)'
;MSAGQSGVSYFLRILGSFAALIICYAVWYIPDGKVAGVIVIMWFASFLQMYFIIRWPQYLIGWLVVFITEVLSIGYELQVSKIGVAAAESGGTYVFPPYYVAAMRVACVLWGTCASIFFTYFPYPITARGILRRDMATIMQLLANYHAVVHSTIKTRLRGSEGDANDKHSRGRVLSHMRKAMFNKVMLFNSSVSHNVYLQKYEPTLGGRFPVAEFKDISTQLTVLLDYISLLSYSTQAWEVDGLASQYFHPTSTHWQSTLAALLAPLSSTETSILTTLTSLSASISTGRPLPPSISTQVPPAYDLSRRLRRLDPQILHIRHMQEAGYSAFAVMEIIS
;
A
#
# COMPACT_ATOMS: atom_id res chain seq x y z
N MET A 1 4.55 -1.77 12.19
CA MET A 1 4.81 -3.16 11.74
C MET A 1 3.83 -4.04 12.47
N SER A 2 3.16 -4.97 11.78
CA SER A 2 2.29 -5.93 12.46
C SER A 2 3.13 -6.93 13.27
N ALA A 3 2.51 -7.59 14.25
CA ALA A 3 3.11 -8.67 15.01
C ALA A 3 3.71 -9.76 14.10
N GLY A 4 3.09 -10.04 12.94
CA GLY A 4 3.60 -10.98 11.93
C GLY A 4 4.88 -10.52 11.25
N GLN A 5 4.98 -9.24 10.87
CA GLN A 5 6.25 -8.69 10.36
C GLN A 5 7.34 -8.72 11.44
N SER A 6 6.99 -8.36 12.67
CA SER A 6 7.92 -8.43 13.79
C SER A 6 8.35 -9.88 14.05
N GLY A 7 7.44 -10.84 13.96
CA GLY A 7 7.72 -12.28 14.12
C GLY A 7 8.71 -12.80 13.08
N VAL A 8 8.49 -12.50 11.80
CA VAL A 8 9.44 -12.86 10.73
C VAL A 8 10.80 -12.20 10.97
N SER A 9 10.82 -10.93 11.38
CA SER A 9 12.05 -10.21 11.72
C SER A 9 12.80 -10.88 12.90
N TYR A 10 12.09 -11.29 13.96
CA TYR A 10 12.70 -11.99 15.09
C TYR A 10 13.29 -13.33 14.68
N PHE A 11 12.58 -14.10 13.86
CA PHE A 11 13.10 -15.36 13.33
C PHE A 11 14.38 -15.14 12.51
N LEU A 12 14.39 -14.14 11.62
CA LEU A 12 15.56 -13.77 10.83
C LEU A 12 16.74 -13.31 11.69
N ARG A 13 16.48 -12.58 12.78
CA ARG A 13 17.51 -12.14 13.71
C ARG A 13 18.16 -13.32 14.43
N ILE A 14 17.35 -14.24 14.95
CA ILE A 14 17.84 -15.44 15.63
C ILE A 14 18.70 -16.28 14.68
N LEU A 15 18.18 -16.58 13.49
CA LEU A 15 18.89 -17.38 12.49
C LEU A 15 20.16 -16.67 11.98
N GLY A 16 20.08 -15.36 11.75
CA GLY A 16 21.22 -14.52 11.39
C GLY A 16 22.29 -14.51 12.48
N SER A 17 21.93 -14.44 13.76
CA SER A 17 22.91 -14.48 14.85
C SER A 17 23.65 -15.82 14.92
N PHE A 18 22.98 -16.94 14.71
CA PHE A 18 23.66 -18.24 14.63
C PHE A 18 24.58 -18.34 13.40
N ALA A 19 24.14 -17.85 12.25
CA ALA A 19 24.98 -17.79 11.05
C ALA A 19 26.21 -16.90 11.26
N ALA A 20 26.04 -15.75 11.92
CA ALA A 20 27.13 -14.84 12.26
C ALA A 20 28.19 -15.52 13.14
N LEU A 21 27.76 -16.31 14.12
CA LEU A 21 28.67 -17.06 14.99
C LEU A 21 29.55 -18.02 14.20
N ILE A 22 28.94 -18.78 13.29
CA ILE A 22 29.65 -19.73 12.42
C ILE A 22 30.65 -19.00 11.52
N ILE A 23 30.24 -17.88 10.92
CA ILE A 23 31.09 -17.08 10.03
C ILE A 23 32.26 -16.46 10.82
N CYS A 24 32.01 -15.88 12.00
CA CYS A 24 33.07 -15.36 12.87
C CYS A 24 34.11 -16.44 13.20
N TYR A 25 33.67 -17.66 13.51
CA TYR A 25 34.58 -18.77 13.77
C TYR A 25 35.35 -19.19 12.52
N ALA A 26 34.70 -19.28 11.36
CA ALA A 26 35.39 -19.60 10.12
C ALA A 26 36.48 -18.54 9.79
N VAL A 27 36.13 -17.25 9.90
CA VAL A 27 37.04 -16.12 9.59
C VAL A 27 38.26 -16.11 10.50
N TRP A 28 38.10 -16.44 11.79
CA TRP A 28 39.21 -16.42 12.75
C TRP A 28 40.07 -17.69 12.72
N TYR A 29 39.46 -18.86 12.62
CA TYR A 29 40.16 -20.14 12.78
C TYR A 29 40.74 -20.72 11.49
N ILE A 30 40.19 -20.44 10.30
CA ILE A 30 40.80 -20.85 9.02
C ILE A 30 42.24 -20.32 8.86
N PRO A 31 42.53 -19.04 9.13
CA PRO A 31 43.89 -18.50 9.03
C PRO A 31 44.71 -18.70 10.32
N ASP A 32 44.21 -19.46 11.29
CA ASP A 32 44.86 -19.74 12.58
C ASP A 32 45.26 -18.44 13.33
N GLY A 33 44.35 -17.45 13.36
CA GLY A 33 44.58 -16.16 14.02
C GLY A 33 45.62 -15.24 13.37
N LYS A 34 46.19 -15.61 12.20
CA LYS A 34 47.12 -14.74 11.48
C LYS A 34 46.40 -13.55 10.87
N VAL A 35 46.70 -12.35 11.37
CA VAL A 35 46.05 -11.08 11.02
C VAL A 35 45.86 -10.87 9.51
N ALA A 36 46.89 -11.11 8.70
CA ALA A 36 46.81 -10.94 7.25
C ALA A 36 45.78 -11.90 6.60
N GLY A 37 45.73 -13.15 7.06
CA GLY A 37 44.75 -14.13 6.58
C GLY A 37 43.33 -13.84 7.05
N VAL A 38 43.17 -13.39 8.30
CA VAL A 38 41.87 -12.96 8.86
C VAL A 38 41.27 -11.83 8.05
N ILE A 39 42.07 -10.82 7.68
CA ILE A 39 41.59 -9.68 6.87
C ILE A 39 41.10 -10.13 5.49
N VAL A 40 41.83 -11.02 4.82
CA VAL A 40 41.46 -11.51 3.48
C VAL A 40 40.17 -12.34 3.54
N ILE A 41 40.04 -13.22 4.53
CA ILE A 41 38.85 -14.07 4.68
C ILE A 41 37.64 -13.25 5.13
N MET A 42 37.83 -12.29 6.04
CA MET A 42 36.79 -11.33 6.45
C MET A 42 36.29 -10.53 5.25
N TRP A 43 37.19 -10.01 4.40
CA TRP A 43 36.81 -9.30 3.19
C TRP A 43 35.96 -10.18 2.27
N PHE A 44 36.36 -11.43 2.06
CA PHE A 44 35.64 -12.37 1.21
C PHE A 44 34.24 -12.70 1.78
N ALA A 45 34.14 -12.98 3.08
CA ALA A 45 32.88 -13.24 3.76
C ALA A 45 31.93 -12.02 3.72
N SER A 46 32.47 -10.83 3.97
CA SER A 46 31.76 -9.56 3.89
C SER A 46 31.26 -9.26 2.48
N PHE A 47 32.07 -9.54 1.45
CA PHE A 47 31.68 -9.37 0.05
C PHE A 47 30.49 -10.25 -0.31
N LEU A 48 30.52 -11.54 0.10
CA LEU A 48 29.42 -12.47 -0.13
C LEU A 48 28.13 -12.03 0.56
N GLN A 49 28.22 -11.49 1.78
CA GLN A 49 27.07 -10.97 2.50
C GLN A 49 26.47 -9.73 1.84
N MET A 50 27.31 -8.82 1.34
CA MET A 50 26.85 -7.63 0.62
C MET A 50 26.07 -7.99 -0.66
N TYR A 51 26.49 -9.04 -1.36
CA TYR A 51 25.74 -9.58 -2.49
C TYR A 51 24.32 -10.00 -2.08
N PHE A 52 24.17 -10.71 -0.96
CA PHE A 52 22.86 -11.16 -0.48
C PHE A 52 21.95 -10.02 -0.02
N ILE A 53 22.52 -8.98 0.61
CA ILE A 53 21.77 -7.76 1.01
C ILE A 53 21.13 -7.10 -0.22
N ILE A 54 21.89 -6.95 -1.30
CA ILE A 54 21.42 -6.30 -2.52
C ILE A 54 20.45 -7.20 -3.29
N ARG A 55 20.74 -8.52 -3.37
CA ARG A 55 19.95 -9.46 -4.15
C ARG A 55 18.57 -9.73 -3.54
N TRP A 56 18.45 -9.77 -2.22
CA TRP A 56 17.21 -10.10 -1.51
C TRP A 56 16.87 -9.07 -0.42
N PRO A 57 16.40 -7.86 -0.79
CA PRO A 57 16.09 -6.79 0.15
C PRO A 57 14.97 -7.17 1.15
N GLN A 58 14.14 -8.17 0.81
CA GLN A 58 13.11 -8.72 1.70
C GLN A 58 13.68 -9.29 3.02
N TYR A 59 14.93 -9.75 3.04
CA TYR A 59 15.58 -10.36 4.21
C TYR A 59 16.69 -9.48 4.79
N LEU A 60 16.69 -8.18 4.46
CA LEU A 60 17.75 -7.23 4.80
C LEU A 60 18.13 -7.26 6.29
N ILE A 61 17.15 -7.33 7.19
CA ILE A 61 17.40 -7.35 8.64
C ILE A 61 18.26 -8.55 9.07
N GLY A 62 18.01 -9.74 8.52
CA GLY A 62 18.78 -10.94 8.86
C GLY A 62 20.23 -10.82 8.40
N TRP A 63 20.43 -10.44 7.13
CA TRP A 63 21.78 -10.26 6.56
C TRP A 63 22.57 -9.14 7.22
N LEU A 64 21.90 -8.04 7.59
CA LEU A 64 22.53 -6.92 8.27
C LEU A 64 22.98 -7.29 9.69
N VAL A 65 22.23 -8.13 10.41
CA VAL A 65 22.67 -8.67 11.71
C VAL A 65 23.92 -9.53 11.56
N VAL A 66 23.99 -10.38 10.53
CA VAL A 66 25.18 -11.19 10.25
C VAL A 66 26.39 -10.31 10.03
N PHE A 67 26.27 -9.35 9.11
CA PHE A 67 27.35 -8.46 8.69
C PHE A 67 27.88 -7.60 9.84
N ILE A 68 26.98 -6.94 10.58
CA ILE A 68 27.39 -6.10 11.70
C ILE A 68 28.05 -6.93 12.81
N THR A 69 27.52 -8.13 13.09
CA THR A 69 28.08 -9.00 14.14
C THR A 69 29.46 -9.51 13.76
N GLU A 70 29.70 -9.84 12.49
CA GLU A 70 31.02 -10.23 11.99
C GLU A 70 32.03 -9.11 12.14
N VAL A 71 31.74 -7.93 11.57
CA VAL A 71 32.67 -6.79 11.54
C VAL A 71 33.02 -6.33 12.96
N LEU A 72 32.05 -6.28 13.87
CA LEU A 72 32.29 -5.87 15.26
C LEU A 72 33.02 -6.94 16.07
N SER A 73 32.75 -8.22 15.84
CA SER A 73 33.45 -9.31 16.55
C SER A 73 34.91 -9.38 16.13
N ILE A 74 35.18 -9.46 14.83
CA ILE A 74 36.54 -9.58 14.30
C ILE A 74 37.33 -8.27 14.47
N GLY A 75 36.67 -7.12 14.30
CA GLY A 75 37.30 -5.81 14.50
C GLY A 75 37.80 -5.61 15.92
N TYR A 76 37.05 -6.07 16.93
CA TYR A 76 37.50 -6.04 18.33
C TYR A 76 38.75 -6.88 18.54
N GLU A 77 38.78 -8.12 18.03
CA GLU A 77 39.93 -9.01 18.17
C GLU A 77 41.19 -8.48 17.47
N LEU A 78 41.03 -7.90 16.28
CA LEU A 78 42.13 -7.25 15.55
C LEU A 78 42.66 -6.03 16.30
N GLN A 79 41.77 -5.26 16.95
CA GLN A 79 42.16 -4.12 17.78
C GLN A 79 42.94 -4.57 19.01
N VAL A 80 42.48 -5.60 19.73
CA VAL A 80 43.19 -6.19 20.87
C VAL A 80 44.55 -6.74 20.44
N SER A 81 44.61 -7.41 19.29
CA SER A 81 45.86 -7.94 18.73
C SER A 81 46.88 -6.85 18.40
N LYS A 82 46.43 -5.65 18.02
CA LYS A 82 47.31 -4.52 17.70
C LYS A 82 47.75 -3.71 18.92
N ILE A 83 46.84 -3.48 19.86
CA ILE A 83 47.06 -2.61 21.03
C ILE A 83 47.69 -3.39 22.20
N GLY A 84 47.46 -4.70 22.27
CA GLY A 84 47.90 -5.57 23.36
C GLY A 84 46.94 -5.56 24.55
N VAL A 85 46.93 -6.67 25.29
CA VAL A 85 45.98 -6.94 26.39
C VAL A 85 46.09 -5.89 27.51
N ALA A 86 47.32 -5.54 27.92
CA ALA A 86 47.55 -4.60 29.02
C ALA A 86 47.03 -3.18 28.74
N ALA A 87 47.11 -2.73 27.49
CA ALA A 87 46.56 -1.43 27.09
C ALA A 87 45.04 -1.49 26.88
N ALA A 88 44.49 -2.62 26.44
CA ALA A 88 43.04 -2.82 26.35
C ALA A 88 42.37 -2.86 27.74
N GLU A 89 42.99 -3.51 28.72
CA GLU A 89 42.50 -3.58 30.11
C GLU A 89 42.63 -2.24 30.85
N SER A 90 43.64 -1.42 30.52
CA SER A 90 43.79 -0.07 31.08
C SER A 90 42.62 0.87 30.74
N GLY A 91 41.89 0.58 29.65
CA GLY A 91 40.67 1.29 29.25
C GLY A 91 39.38 0.77 29.91
N GLY A 92 39.47 -0.15 30.88
CA GLY A 92 38.32 -0.71 31.59
C GLY A 92 37.54 -1.78 30.82
N THR A 93 38.10 -2.32 29.73
CA THR A 93 37.45 -3.37 28.94
C THR A 93 38.06 -4.73 29.29
N TYR A 94 37.25 -5.67 29.78
CA TYR A 94 37.70 -7.04 30.03
C TYR A 94 38.00 -7.76 28.71
N VAL A 95 39.22 -8.29 28.58
CA VAL A 95 39.65 -9.02 27.39
C VAL A 95 39.22 -10.47 27.52
N PHE A 96 38.38 -10.92 26.59
CA PHE A 96 37.92 -12.30 26.52
C PHE A 96 38.56 -13.02 25.32
N PRO A 97 38.67 -14.35 25.36
CA PRO A 97 39.09 -15.13 24.21
C PRO A 97 38.15 -14.93 23.00
N PRO A 98 38.66 -15.03 21.76
CA PRO A 98 37.88 -14.75 20.53
C PRO A 98 36.57 -15.53 20.43
N TYR A 99 36.57 -16.79 20.88
CA TYR A 99 35.38 -17.62 20.83
C TYR A 99 34.26 -17.13 21.74
N TYR A 100 34.62 -16.47 22.84
CA TYR A 100 33.70 -16.00 23.86
C TYR A 100 33.06 -14.66 23.45
N VAL A 101 33.82 -13.77 22.81
CA VAL A 101 33.34 -12.45 22.37
C VAL A 101 32.20 -12.60 21.35
N ALA A 102 32.38 -13.45 20.33
CA ALA A 102 31.35 -13.70 19.33
C ALA A 102 30.09 -14.33 19.95
N ALA A 103 30.27 -15.32 20.84
CA ALA A 103 29.15 -15.98 21.53
C ALA A 103 28.37 -15.03 22.45
N MET A 104 29.05 -14.16 23.19
CA MET A 104 28.41 -13.16 24.06
C MET A 104 27.61 -12.12 23.27
N ARG A 105 28.11 -11.70 22.10
CA ARG A 105 27.35 -10.80 21.21
C ARG A 105 26.06 -11.46 20.71
N VAL A 106 26.14 -12.72 20.31
CA VAL A 106 24.95 -13.50 19.91
C VAL A 106 23.97 -13.66 21.08
N ALA A 107 24.46 -13.98 22.27
CA ALA A 107 23.63 -14.07 23.47
C ALA A 107 22.91 -12.74 23.79
N CYS A 108 23.59 -11.60 23.63
CA CYS A 108 23.00 -10.28 23.81
C CYS A 108 21.90 -9.99 22.77
N VAL A 109 22.11 -10.35 21.50
CA VAL A 109 21.09 -10.20 20.43
C VAL A 109 19.88 -11.11 20.69
N LEU A 110 20.11 -12.35 21.14
CA LEU A 110 19.03 -13.26 21.52
C LEU A 110 18.23 -12.70 22.72
N TRP A 111 18.91 -12.20 23.74
CA TRP A 111 18.26 -11.56 24.89
C TRP A 111 17.41 -10.36 24.49
N GLY A 112 17.97 -9.45 23.68
CA GLY A 112 17.24 -8.30 23.14
C GLY A 112 16.04 -8.73 22.28
N THR A 113 16.18 -9.82 21.52
CA THR A 113 15.08 -10.37 20.72
C THR A 113 13.98 -10.95 21.61
N CYS A 114 14.32 -11.69 22.66
CA CYS A 114 13.35 -12.20 23.65
C CYS A 114 12.59 -11.07 24.36
N ALA A 115 13.29 -10.04 24.81
CA ALA A 115 12.65 -8.86 25.40
C ALA A 115 11.71 -8.16 24.39
N SER A 116 12.15 -8.03 23.13
CA SER A 116 11.33 -7.45 22.06
C SER A 116 10.07 -8.27 21.77
N ILE A 117 10.16 -9.61 21.77
CA ILE A 117 9.00 -10.51 21.63
C ILE A 117 8.00 -10.25 22.75
N PHE A 118 8.46 -10.20 24.00
CA PHE A 118 7.61 -9.94 25.16
C PHE A 118 6.80 -8.65 25.00
N PHE A 119 7.46 -7.53 24.70
CA PHE A 119 6.80 -6.23 24.50
C PHE A 119 6.00 -6.11 23.20
N THR A 120 6.19 -7.01 22.24
CA THR A 120 5.40 -7.02 20.98
C THR A 120 4.05 -7.69 21.16
N TYR A 121 4.01 -8.76 21.97
CA TYR A 121 2.78 -9.54 22.18
C TYR A 121 2.00 -9.10 23.42
N PHE A 122 2.65 -8.53 24.42
CA PHE A 122 2.02 -7.99 25.63
C PHE A 122 2.12 -6.45 25.63
N PRO A 123 1.08 -5.67 25.99
CA PRO A 123 -0.26 -6.08 26.47
C PRO A 123 -1.33 -6.28 25.38
N TYR A 124 -1.23 -5.59 24.23
CA TYR A 124 -2.15 -5.75 23.09
C TYR A 124 -1.37 -5.74 21.77
N PRO A 125 -1.28 -6.88 21.04
CA PRO A 125 -0.51 -6.94 19.81
C PRO A 125 -1.22 -6.17 18.68
N ILE A 126 -0.45 -5.40 17.91
CA ILE A 126 -0.92 -4.84 16.65
C ILE A 126 -0.94 -5.98 15.62
N THR A 127 -2.09 -6.61 15.42
CA THR A 127 -2.24 -7.73 14.49
C THR A 127 -2.34 -7.27 13.03
N ALA A 128 -1.85 -8.08 12.09
CA ALA A 128 -2.03 -7.90 10.66
C ALA A 128 -3.50 -7.87 10.32
N ARG A 129 -4.33 -8.62 11.05
CA ARG A 129 -5.80 -8.58 10.96
C ARG A 129 -6.35 -7.19 11.26
N GLY A 130 -5.89 -6.55 12.34
CA GLY A 130 -6.29 -5.19 12.71
C GLY A 130 -5.85 -4.15 11.69
N ILE A 131 -4.63 -4.29 11.17
CA ILE A 131 -4.11 -3.42 10.10
C ILE A 131 -4.91 -3.63 8.81
N LEU A 132 -5.13 -4.88 8.40
CA LEU A 132 -5.92 -5.24 7.22
C LEU A 132 -7.34 -4.66 7.28
N ARG A 133 -8.00 -4.79 8.43
CA ARG A 133 -9.31 -4.18 8.68
C ARG A 133 -9.28 -2.66 8.51
N ARG A 134 -8.28 -2.00 9.10
CA ARG A 134 -8.12 -0.54 9.03
C ARG A 134 -7.79 -0.04 7.62
N ASP A 135 -6.92 -0.75 6.91
CA ASP A 135 -6.52 -0.44 5.54
C ASP A 135 -7.71 -0.57 4.60
N MET A 136 -8.51 -1.64 4.73
CA MET A 136 -9.72 -1.82 3.93
C MET A 136 -10.80 -0.77 4.21
N ALA A 137 -11.02 -0.41 5.48
CA ALA A 137 -11.91 0.71 5.81
C ALA A 137 -11.43 2.01 5.16
N THR A 138 -10.12 2.26 5.18
CA THR A 138 -9.52 3.43 4.54
C THR A 138 -9.73 3.40 3.02
N ILE A 139 -9.54 2.25 2.36
CA ILE A 139 -9.82 2.09 0.92
C ILE A 139 -11.28 2.39 0.61
N MET A 140 -12.24 1.83 1.37
CA MET A 140 -13.67 2.10 1.16
C MET A 140 -14.01 3.58 1.31
N GLN A 141 -13.45 4.25 2.32
CA GLN A 141 -13.63 5.69 2.51
C GLN A 141 -13.04 6.50 1.36
N LEU A 142 -11.82 6.15 0.92
CA LEU A 142 -11.17 6.81 -0.20
C LEU A 142 -11.95 6.62 -1.48
N LEU A 143 -12.53 5.43 -1.69
CA LEU A 143 -13.33 5.10 -2.86
C LEU A 143 -14.66 5.87 -2.86
N ALA A 144 -15.31 6.03 -1.71
CA ALA A 144 -16.50 6.88 -1.56
C ALA A 144 -16.20 8.34 -1.92
N ASN A 145 -15.10 8.88 -1.39
CA ASN A 145 -14.66 10.24 -1.69
C ASN A 145 -14.22 10.38 -3.16
N TYR A 146 -13.58 9.36 -3.73
CA TYR A 146 -13.18 9.33 -5.14
C TYR A 146 -14.40 9.35 -6.04
N HIS A 147 -15.43 8.55 -5.75
CA HIS A 147 -16.71 8.57 -6.45
C HIS A 147 -17.34 9.98 -6.43
N ALA A 148 -17.39 10.63 -5.28
CA ALA A 148 -17.91 12.00 -5.15
C ALA A 148 -17.11 13.01 -5.98
N VAL A 149 -15.77 12.92 -5.95
CA VAL A 149 -14.89 13.79 -6.75
C VAL A 149 -15.10 13.56 -8.24
N VAL A 150 -15.19 12.32 -8.71
CA VAL A 150 -15.46 12.01 -10.11
C VAL A 150 -16.83 12.53 -10.53
N HIS A 151 -17.85 12.32 -9.71
CA HIS A 151 -19.19 12.80 -10.01
C HIS A 151 -19.28 14.34 -10.04
N SER A 152 -18.59 15.03 -9.12
CA SER A 152 -18.47 16.49 -9.17
C SER A 152 -17.69 16.97 -10.40
N THR A 153 -16.67 16.23 -10.85
CA THR A 153 -15.91 16.51 -12.08
C THR A 153 -16.81 16.41 -13.32
N ILE A 154 -17.66 15.39 -13.38
CA ILE A 154 -18.68 15.23 -14.42
C ILE A 154 -19.62 16.44 -14.45
N LYS A 155 -20.17 16.82 -13.30
CA LYS A 155 -21.08 17.97 -13.18
C LYS A 155 -20.40 19.28 -13.59
N THR A 156 -19.14 19.50 -13.20
CA THR A 156 -18.41 20.73 -13.56
C THR A 156 -18.09 20.80 -15.05
N ARG A 157 -17.72 19.67 -15.67
CA ARG A 157 -17.44 19.53 -17.10
C ARG A 157 -18.66 19.83 -17.95
N LEU A 158 -19.78 19.18 -17.64
CA LEU A 158 -21.03 19.35 -18.38
C LEU A 158 -21.61 20.76 -18.28
N ARG A 159 -21.32 21.48 -17.19
CA ARG A 159 -21.70 22.88 -17.01
C ARG A 159 -20.70 23.87 -17.63
N GLY A 160 -19.59 23.41 -18.20
CA GLY A 160 -18.52 24.28 -18.71
C GLY A 160 -17.88 25.15 -17.61
N SER A 161 -17.89 24.66 -16.37
CA SER A 161 -17.52 25.44 -15.16
C SER A 161 -16.16 25.02 -14.59
N GLU A 162 -15.32 24.37 -15.40
CA GLU A 162 -14.01 23.87 -14.94
C GLU A 162 -13.03 25.00 -14.61
N GLY A 163 -13.10 26.12 -15.33
CA GLY A 163 -12.14 27.23 -15.23
C GLY A 163 -10.90 26.98 -16.10
N ASP A 164 -9.97 27.95 -16.11
CA ASP A 164 -8.72 27.85 -16.87
C ASP A 164 -7.85 26.68 -16.37
N ALA A 165 -7.34 25.85 -17.28
CA ALA A 165 -6.45 24.74 -16.95
C ALA A 165 -5.09 25.19 -16.40
N ASN A 166 -4.67 26.41 -16.70
CA ASN A 166 -3.40 26.99 -16.26
C ASN A 166 -3.47 27.58 -14.84
N ASP A 167 -4.67 27.88 -14.34
CA ASP A 167 -4.84 28.34 -12.97
C ASP A 167 -4.80 27.15 -11.99
N LYS A 168 -3.92 27.25 -11.00
CA LYS A 168 -3.76 26.24 -9.94
C LYS A 168 -5.00 26.14 -9.04
N HIS A 169 -5.78 27.21 -8.92
CA HIS A 169 -6.99 27.28 -8.10
C HIS A 169 -8.28 26.99 -8.89
N SER A 170 -8.16 26.76 -10.20
CA SER A 170 -9.25 26.32 -11.06
C SER A 170 -9.91 25.04 -10.55
N ARG A 171 -11.25 24.97 -10.64
CA ARG A 171 -12.03 23.86 -10.10
C ARG A 171 -11.64 22.55 -10.77
N GLY A 172 -11.42 22.57 -12.09
CA GLY A 172 -10.96 21.41 -12.86
C GLY A 172 -9.59 20.91 -12.41
N ARG A 173 -8.65 21.83 -12.15
CA ARG A 173 -7.29 21.48 -11.69
C ARG A 173 -7.30 20.88 -10.28
N VAL A 174 -8.07 21.47 -9.37
CA VAL A 174 -8.22 20.99 -7.98
C VAL A 174 -8.85 19.59 -7.97
N LEU A 175 -9.93 19.37 -8.72
CA LEU A 175 -10.59 18.06 -8.84
C LEU A 175 -9.67 17.00 -9.46
N SER A 176 -8.95 17.35 -10.53
CA SER A 176 -7.99 16.45 -11.18
C SER A 176 -6.82 16.07 -10.25
N HIS A 177 -6.30 17.04 -9.49
CA HIS A 177 -5.27 16.80 -8.48
C HIS A 177 -5.79 15.89 -7.36
N MET A 178 -6.97 16.17 -6.80
CA MET A 178 -7.58 15.33 -5.77
C MET A 178 -7.81 13.91 -6.25
N ARG A 179 -8.33 13.73 -7.47
CA ARG A 179 -8.54 12.42 -8.10
C ARG A 179 -7.24 11.62 -8.19
N LYS A 180 -6.16 12.22 -8.71
CA LYS A 180 -4.83 11.59 -8.80
C LYS A 180 -4.28 11.23 -7.42
N ALA A 181 -4.38 12.15 -6.46
CA ALA A 181 -3.91 11.93 -5.09
C ALA A 181 -4.66 10.78 -4.40
N MET A 182 -5.98 10.70 -4.55
CA MET A 182 -6.79 9.62 -3.97
C MET A 182 -6.49 8.28 -4.66
N PHE A 183 -6.38 8.25 -5.99
CA PHE A 183 -6.02 7.04 -6.73
C PHE A 183 -4.67 6.48 -6.29
N ASN A 184 -3.64 7.34 -6.20
CA ASN A 184 -2.32 6.93 -5.74
C ASN A 184 -2.34 6.39 -4.30
N LYS A 185 -3.15 7.01 -3.41
CA LYS A 185 -3.33 6.50 -2.04
C LYS A 185 -4.01 5.13 -2.03
N VAL A 186 -5.06 4.92 -2.83
CA VAL A 186 -5.73 3.62 -2.92
C VAL A 186 -4.76 2.54 -3.40
N MET A 187 -3.94 2.82 -4.41
CA MET A 187 -2.93 1.87 -4.90
C MET A 187 -1.90 1.50 -3.83
N LEU A 188 -1.45 2.47 -3.02
CA LEU A 188 -0.54 2.21 -1.90
C LEU A 188 -1.18 1.29 -0.86
N PHE A 189 -2.43 1.56 -0.47
CA PHE A 189 -3.15 0.71 0.49
C PHE A 189 -3.47 -0.68 -0.08
N ASN A 190 -3.75 -0.80 -1.38
CA ASN A 190 -4.00 -2.11 -2.01
C ASN A 190 -2.76 -3.01 -1.96
N SER A 191 -1.58 -2.43 -2.15
CA SER A 191 -0.29 -3.12 -1.95
C SER A 191 -0.09 -3.54 -0.49
N SER A 192 -0.42 -2.66 0.47
CA SER A 192 -0.39 -2.96 1.91
C SER A 192 -1.33 -4.12 2.28
N VAL A 193 -2.57 -4.11 1.79
CA VAL A 193 -3.56 -5.19 1.99
C VAL A 193 -3.02 -6.52 1.49
N SER A 194 -2.49 -6.57 0.27
CA SER A 194 -1.91 -7.78 -0.31
C SER A 194 -0.75 -8.33 0.53
N HIS A 195 0.12 -7.45 1.02
CA HIS A 195 1.24 -7.81 1.89
C HIS A 195 0.79 -8.31 3.27
N ASN A 196 -0.18 -7.64 3.89
CA ASN A 196 -0.70 -8.02 5.20
C ASN A 196 -1.49 -9.34 5.16
N VAL A 197 -2.17 -9.64 4.04
CA VAL A 197 -2.81 -10.95 3.80
C VAL A 197 -1.76 -12.08 3.82
N TYR A 198 -0.59 -11.88 3.19
CA TYR A 198 0.50 -12.85 3.23
C TYR A 198 1.06 -13.03 4.64
N LEU A 199 1.30 -11.92 5.34
CA LEU A 199 1.88 -11.92 6.69
C LEU A 199 0.99 -12.55 7.75
N GLN A 200 -0.33 -12.56 7.53
CA GLN A 200 -1.27 -13.16 8.45
C GLN A 200 -0.99 -14.65 8.70
N LYS A 201 -0.39 -15.37 7.74
CA LYS A 201 0.02 -16.79 7.91
C LYS A 201 1.04 -16.97 9.05
N TYR A 202 1.84 -15.94 9.31
CA TYR A 202 2.93 -15.97 10.29
C TYR A 202 2.54 -15.38 11.64
N GLU A 203 1.29 -14.96 11.82
CA GLU A 203 0.80 -14.46 13.10
C GLU A 203 0.21 -15.58 13.96
N PRO A 204 0.47 -15.59 15.28
CA PRO A 204 -0.25 -16.46 16.19
C PRO A 204 -1.75 -16.12 16.14
N THR A 205 -2.60 -17.14 16.07
CA THR A 205 -4.06 -17.01 16.00
C THR A 205 -4.65 -16.63 17.36
N LEU A 206 -4.30 -15.46 17.88
CA LEU A 206 -4.92 -14.87 19.06
C LEU A 206 -6.30 -14.34 18.66
N GLY A 207 -7.38 -14.89 19.22
CA GLY A 207 -8.76 -14.44 18.95
C GLY A 207 -9.51 -15.16 17.81
N GLY A 208 -9.09 -16.37 17.43
CA GLY A 208 -9.86 -17.24 16.51
C GLY A 208 -9.38 -17.23 15.05
N ARG A 209 -10.15 -17.88 14.18
CA ARG A 209 -9.90 -17.94 12.72
C ARG A 209 -10.36 -16.63 12.08
N PHE A 210 -9.52 -16.05 11.22
CA PHE A 210 -9.85 -14.81 10.52
C PHE A 210 -10.22 -15.13 9.06
N PRO A 211 -11.33 -14.56 8.54
CA PRO A 211 -11.87 -14.85 7.22
C PRO A 211 -11.03 -14.22 6.09
N VAL A 212 -9.91 -14.85 5.73
CA VAL A 212 -8.97 -14.30 4.73
C VAL A 212 -9.59 -14.25 3.33
N ALA A 213 -10.37 -15.26 2.97
CA ALA A 213 -10.97 -15.37 1.65
C ALA A 213 -11.94 -14.21 1.39
N GLU A 214 -12.76 -13.90 2.39
CA GLU A 214 -13.75 -12.85 2.35
C GLU A 214 -13.09 -11.47 2.23
N PHE A 215 -12.02 -11.20 2.99
CA PHE A 215 -11.28 -9.95 2.87
C PHE A 215 -10.59 -9.81 1.50
N LYS A 216 -10.08 -10.92 0.94
CA LYS A 216 -9.51 -10.94 -0.40
C LYS A 216 -10.57 -10.65 -1.47
N ASP A 217 -11.74 -11.29 -1.37
CA ASP A 217 -12.85 -11.08 -2.29
C ASP A 217 -13.34 -9.64 -2.27
N ILE A 218 -13.51 -9.05 -1.08
CA ILE A 218 -13.86 -7.64 -0.93
C ILE A 218 -12.77 -6.74 -1.55
N SER A 219 -11.49 -7.05 -1.36
CA SER A 219 -10.39 -6.28 -1.96
C SER A 219 -10.42 -6.33 -3.49
N THR A 220 -10.72 -7.49 -4.07
CA THR A 220 -10.91 -7.64 -5.52
C THR A 220 -12.09 -6.82 -6.01
N GLN A 221 -13.24 -6.86 -5.31
CA GLN A 221 -14.41 -6.05 -5.65
C GLN A 221 -14.14 -4.54 -5.56
N LEU A 222 -13.41 -4.08 -4.55
CA LEU A 222 -13.03 -2.67 -4.41
C LEU A 222 -12.08 -2.21 -5.53
N THR A 223 -11.19 -3.09 -5.99
CA THR A 223 -10.30 -2.81 -7.12
C THR A 223 -11.10 -2.68 -8.42
N VAL A 224 -12.02 -3.62 -8.68
CA VAL A 224 -12.93 -3.56 -9.83
C VAL A 224 -13.78 -2.28 -9.80
N LEU A 225 -14.30 -1.91 -8.63
CA LEU A 225 -15.07 -0.67 -8.47
C LEU A 225 -14.21 0.59 -8.72
N LEU A 226 -12.95 0.60 -8.28
CA LEU A 226 -12.01 1.67 -8.59
C LEU A 226 -11.77 1.77 -10.10
N ASP A 227 -11.56 0.64 -10.78
CA ASP A 227 -11.34 0.60 -12.21
C ASP A 227 -12.54 1.17 -12.97
N TYR A 228 -13.76 0.77 -12.60
CA TYR A 228 -14.99 1.33 -13.17
C TYR A 228 -15.12 2.84 -12.96
N ILE A 229 -14.91 3.34 -11.73
CA ILE A 229 -15.00 4.79 -11.47
C ILE A 229 -13.87 5.55 -12.19
N SER A 230 -12.69 4.95 -12.35
CA SER A 230 -11.58 5.55 -13.08
C SER A 230 -11.83 5.61 -14.59
N LEU A 231 -12.41 4.56 -15.18
CA LEU A 231 -12.85 4.51 -16.58
C LEU A 231 -13.94 5.53 -16.85
N LEU A 232 -14.93 5.61 -15.94
CA LEU A 232 -15.94 6.67 -15.95
C LEU A 232 -15.28 8.05 -15.92
N SER A 233 -14.28 8.25 -15.08
CA SER A 233 -13.57 9.52 -15.00
C SER A 233 -12.76 9.84 -16.27
N TYR A 234 -12.23 8.82 -16.94
CA TYR A 234 -11.48 8.96 -18.18
C TYR A 234 -12.40 9.29 -19.37
N SER A 235 -13.53 8.61 -19.52
CA SER A 235 -14.48 8.84 -20.62
C SER A 235 -14.99 10.29 -20.65
N THR A 236 -15.07 10.93 -19.48
CA THR A 236 -15.53 12.32 -19.36
C THR A 236 -14.55 13.35 -19.92
N GLN A 237 -13.32 12.96 -20.27
CA GLN A 237 -12.39 13.84 -20.99
C GLN A 237 -12.90 14.21 -22.38
N ALA A 238 -13.82 13.42 -22.94
CA ALA A 238 -14.50 13.74 -24.20
C ALA A 238 -15.31 15.05 -24.14
N TRP A 239 -15.63 15.56 -22.95
CA TRP A 239 -16.39 16.81 -22.76
C TRP A 239 -15.54 17.97 -22.22
N GLU A 240 -14.23 17.81 -22.17
CA GLU A 240 -13.31 18.85 -21.71
C GLU A 240 -13.23 19.97 -22.75
N VAL A 241 -13.43 21.23 -22.32
CA VAL A 241 -13.54 22.40 -23.21
C VAL A 241 -12.18 22.73 -23.87
N ASP A 242 -11.07 22.56 -23.14
CA ASP A 242 -9.70 22.84 -23.58
C ASP A 242 -8.81 21.58 -23.70
N GLY A 243 -9.43 20.39 -23.80
CA GLY A 243 -8.70 19.12 -23.86
C GLY A 243 -8.11 18.80 -25.24
N LEU A 244 -7.19 17.85 -25.33
CA LEU A 244 -6.63 17.36 -26.61
C LEU A 244 -7.70 16.93 -27.64
N ALA A 245 -8.90 16.56 -27.17
CA ALA A 245 -10.04 16.20 -28.01
C ALA A 245 -10.73 17.40 -28.69
N SER A 246 -10.61 18.61 -28.13
CA SER A 246 -11.21 19.82 -28.72
C SER A 246 -10.56 20.21 -30.06
N GLN A 247 -9.32 19.74 -30.29
CA GLN A 247 -8.58 19.96 -31.52
C GLN A 247 -9.01 19.02 -32.68
N TYR A 248 -9.67 17.90 -32.37
CA TYR A 248 -10.07 16.89 -33.35
C TYR A 248 -11.59 16.80 -33.59
N PHE A 249 -12.43 17.33 -32.69
CA PHE A 249 -13.88 17.20 -32.76
C PHE A 249 -14.60 18.55 -32.82
N HIS A 250 -15.59 18.66 -33.71
CA HIS A 250 -16.34 19.89 -33.98
C HIS A 250 -17.18 20.39 -32.77
N PRO A 251 -17.44 21.71 -32.69
CA PRO A 251 -18.11 22.38 -31.56
C PRO A 251 -19.63 22.11 -31.42
N THR A 252 -20.18 21.09 -32.09
CA THR A 252 -21.61 20.70 -31.99
C THR A 252 -21.97 19.98 -30.69
N SER A 253 -21.02 19.82 -29.76
CA SER A 253 -21.15 19.07 -28.50
C SER A 253 -21.99 19.75 -27.40
N THR A 254 -22.43 20.99 -27.59
CA THR A 254 -23.23 21.75 -26.61
C THR A 254 -24.60 21.12 -26.34
N HIS A 255 -25.20 20.47 -27.35
CA HIS A 255 -26.48 19.79 -27.21
C HIS A 255 -26.39 18.55 -26.30
N TRP A 256 -25.32 17.76 -26.42
CA TRP A 256 -25.05 16.64 -25.53
C TRP A 256 -24.76 17.09 -24.10
N GLN A 257 -23.91 18.11 -23.94
CA GLN A 257 -23.53 18.62 -22.61
C GLN A 257 -24.77 19.12 -21.85
N SER A 258 -25.64 19.88 -22.50
CA SER A 258 -26.86 20.42 -21.87
C SER A 258 -27.90 19.34 -21.55
N THR A 259 -28.19 18.43 -22.49
CA THR A 259 -29.13 17.32 -22.28
C THR A 259 -28.65 16.38 -21.17
N LEU A 260 -27.35 16.08 -21.14
CA LEU A 260 -26.77 15.19 -20.15
C LEU A 260 -26.62 15.88 -18.78
N ALA A 261 -26.33 17.18 -18.73
CA ALA A 261 -26.40 17.98 -17.50
C ALA A 261 -27.81 17.98 -16.89
N ALA A 262 -28.85 18.07 -17.73
CA ALA A 262 -30.25 17.97 -17.29
C ALA A 262 -30.58 16.57 -16.76
N LEU A 263 -30.06 15.51 -17.38
CA LEU A 263 -30.23 14.14 -16.91
C LEU A 263 -29.48 13.85 -15.60
N LEU A 264 -28.34 14.50 -15.36
CA LEU A 264 -27.51 14.32 -14.17
C LEU A 264 -27.94 15.16 -12.96
N ALA A 265 -28.82 16.15 -13.14
CA ALA A 265 -29.32 16.96 -12.03
C ALA A 265 -30.15 16.15 -10.99
N PRO A 266 -31.04 15.22 -11.37
CA PRO A 266 -31.78 14.36 -10.44
C PRO A 266 -30.96 13.20 -9.84
N LEU A 267 -29.76 12.93 -10.36
CA LEU A 267 -28.92 11.77 -10.02
C LEU A 267 -28.22 11.87 -8.66
N SER A 268 -28.36 12.99 -7.96
CA SER A 268 -27.78 13.22 -6.62
C SER A 268 -28.24 12.21 -5.57
N SER A 269 -29.44 11.64 -5.69
CA SER A 269 -29.97 10.66 -4.73
C SER A 269 -29.20 9.33 -4.78
N THR A 270 -28.92 8.79 -5.98
CA THR A 270 -28.14 7.56 -6.15
C THR A 270 -26.68 7.75 -5.74
N GLU A 271 -26.09 8.88 -6.11
CA GLU A 271 -24.72 9.26 -5.69
C GLU A 271 -24.59 9.27 -4.16
N THR A 272 -25.56 9.89 -3.48
CA THR A 272 -25.60 9.96 -2.02
C THR A 272 -25.72 8.56 -1.42
N SER A 273 -26.52 7.67 -2.03
CA SER A 273 -26.68 6.28 -1.59
C SER A 273 -25.38 5.47 -1.69
N ILE A 274 -24.63 5.60 -2.78
CA ILE A 274 -23.33 4.93 -2.95
C ILE A 274 -22.31 5.47 -1.93
N LEU A 275 -22.32 6.78 -1.69
CA LEU A 275 -21.45 7.41 -0.71
C LEU A 275 -21.78 6.94 0.71
N THR A 276 -23.06 6.95 1.11
CA THR A 276 -23.48 6.53 2.45
C THR A 276 -23.22 5.04 2.69
N THR A 277 -23.44 4.19 1.70
CA THR A 277 -23.15 2.75 1.80
C THR A 277 -21.65 2.50 1.96
N LEU A 278 -20.78 3.07 1.14
CA LEU A 278 -19.32 2.88 1.25
C LEU A 278 -18.74 3.48 2.55
N THR A 279 -19.23 4.65 2.98
CA THR A 279 -18.78 5.28 4.24
C THR A 279 -19.27 4.53 5.48
N SER A 280 -20.49 4.00 5.47
CA SER A 280 -20.99 3.16 6.56
C SER A 280 -20.30 1.80 6.63
N LEU A 281 -20.01 1.17 5.48
CA LEU A 281 -19.17 -0.03 5.41
C LEU A 281 -17.77 0.24 5.96
N SER A 282 -17.14 1.35 5.56
CA SER A 282 -15.86 1.80 6.11
C SER A 282 -15.92 1.93 7.64
N ALA A 283 -16.95 2.60 8.18
CA ALA A 283 -17.11 2.78 9.61
C ALA A 283 -17.35 1.45 10.36
N SER A 284 -18.17 0.56 9.80
CA SER A 284 -18.47 -0.77 10.35
C SER A 284 -17.21 -1.63 10.39
N ILE A 285 -16.45 -1.68 9.30
CA ILE A 285 -15.18 -2.42 9.23
C ILE A 285 -14.18 -1.81 10.20
N SER A 286 -13.99 -0.49 10.20
CA SER A 286 -13.02 0.18 11.08
C SER A 286 -13.28 -0.06 12.57
N THR A 287 -14.55 -0.03 12.98
CA THR A 287 -14.96 -0.20 14.38
C THR A 287 -15.21 -1.66 14.78
N GLY A 288 -15.48 -2.55 13.82
CA GLY A 288 -15.90 -3.92 14.08
C GLY A 288 -17.33 -4.04 14.59
N ARG A 289 -18.14 -3.00 14.42
CA ARG A 289 -19.56 -2.99 14.81
C ARG A 289 -20.43 -3.46 13.64
N PRO A 290 -21.56 -4.12 13.91
CA PRO A 290 -22.48 -4.52 12.84
C PRO A 290 -22.97 -3.30 12.06
N LEU A 291 -23.30 -3.52 10.79
CA LEU A 291 -23.87 -2.48 9.94
C LEU A 291 -25.19 -1.98 10.53
N PRO A 292 -25.45 -0.66 10.47
CA PRO A 292 -26.77 -0.13 10.77
C PRO A 292 -27.86 -0.82 9.93
N PRO A 293 -29.01 -1.18 10.53
CA PRO A 293 -30.08 -1.92 9.84
C PRO A 293 -30.68 -1.16 8.65
N SER A 294 -30.53 0.17 8.61
CA SER A 294 -31.03 1.04 7.54
C SER A 294 -30.30 0.91 6.19
N ILE A 295 -29.15 0.23 6.14
CA ILE A 295 -28.34 0.12 4.91
C ILE A 295 -28.73 -1.09 4.06
N SER A 296 -29.24 -2.18 4.66
CA SER A 296 -29.63 -3.39 3.91
C SER A 296 -30.79 -3.18 2.93
N THR A 297 -31.51 -2.06 3.03
CA THR A 297 -32.64 -1.72 2.17
C THR A 297 -32.31 -0.69 1.07
N GLN A 298 -31.05 -0.24 0.96
CA GLN A 298 -30.63 0.85 0.06
C GLN A 298 -29.68 0.40 -1.06
N VAL A 299 -29.82 -0.81 -1.59
CA VAL A 299 -29.16 -1.14 -2.87
C VAL A 299 -29.86 -0.31 -3.95
N PRO A 300 -29.17 0.66 -4.59
CA PRO A 300 -29.80 1.46 -5.61
C PRO A 300 -30.22 0.55 -6.77
N PRO A 301 -31.42 0.70 -7.34
CA PRO A 301 -31.77 -0.02 -8.55
C PRO A 301 -30.78 0.35 -9.66
N ALA A 302 -30.46 -0.63 -10.52
CA ALA A 302 -29.63 -0.43 -11.70
C ALA A 302 -30.11 0.80 -12.48
N TYR A 303 -29.18 1.70 -12.81
CA TYR A 303 -29.56 2.98 -13.37
C TYR A 303 -29.78 2.86 -14.88
N ASP A 304 -31.02 2.97 -15.31
CA ASP A 304 -31.40 2.92 -16.72
C ASP A 304 -31.17 4.30 -17.39
N LEU A 305 -29.89 4.65 -17.59
CA LEU A 305 -29.41 5.92 -18.18
C LEU A 305 -30.04 6.10 -19.57
N SER A 306 -30.03 5.05 -20.41
CA SER A 306 -30.56 5.08 -21.77
C SER A 306 -32.06 5.32 -21.83
N ARG A 307 -32.87 4.67 -20.99
CA ARG A 307 -34.32 4.92 -20.97
C ARG A 307 -34.66 6.33 -20.51
N ARG A 308 -33.90 6.89 -19.56
CA ARG A 308 -34.10 8.29 -19.12
C ARG A 308 -33.65 9.29 -20.18
N LEU A 309 -32.55 9.00 -20.88
CA LEU A 309 -32.07 9.85 -21.97
C LEU A 309 -33.07 9.86 -23.15
N ARG A 310 -33.63 8.71 -23.54
CA ARG A 310 -34.67 8.62 -24.59
C ARG A 310 -35.94 9.40 -24.25
N ARG A 311 -36.27 9.57 -22.97
CA ARG A 311 -37.42 10.37 -22.53
C ARG A 311 -37.16 11.87 -22.66
N LEU A 312 -35.91 12.30 -22.49
CA LEU A 312 -35.51 13.70 -22.63
C LEU A 312 -35.31 14.08 -24.10
N ASP A 313 -34.61 13.24 -24.86
CA ASP A 313 -34.47 13.36 -26.30
C ASP A 313 -34.49 11.98 -26.98
N PRO A 314 -35.56 11.64 -27.73
CA PRO A 314 -35.67 10.37 -28.44
C PRO A 314 -34.64 10.20 -29.57
N GLN A 315 -34.14 11.28 -30.16
CA GLN A 315 -33.27 11.24 -31.34
C GLN A 315 -31.78 11.24 -31.00
N ILE A 316 -31.42 11.60 -29.77
CA ILE A 316 -30.01 11.72 -29.35
C ILE A 316 -29.25 10.39 -29.44
N LEU A 317 -29.93 9.26 -29.23
CA LEU A 317 -29.34 7.92 -29.31
C LEU A 317 -29.39 7.29 -30.71
N HIS A 318 -29.79 8.05 -31.73
CA HIS A 318 -29.84 7.55 -33.10
C HIS A 318 -28.44 7.21 -33.62
N ILE A 319 -28.32 6.15 -34.45
CA ILE A 319 -27.04 5.68 -35.07
C ILE A 319 -26.26 6.80 -35.79
N ARG A 320 -26.95 7.86 -36.21
CA ARG A 320 -26.35 9.02 -36.88
C ARG A 320 -25.40 9.81 -35.96
N HIS A 321 -25.63 9.79 -34.65
CA HIS A 321 -24.80 10.48 -33.65
C HIS A 321 -23.66 9.59 -33.12
N MET A 322 -23.45 8.39 -33.66
CA MET A 322 -22.41 7.45 -33.19
C MET A 322 -20.98 8.00 -33.36
N GLN A 323 -20.77 8.93 -34.29
CA GLN A 323 -19.48 9.59 -34.51
C GLN A 323 -19.21 10.74 -33.52
N GLU A 324 -20.20 11.14 -32.72
CA GLU A 324 -20.05 12.25 -31.78
C GLU A 324 -19.39 11.77 -30.49
N ALA A 325 -18.42 12.53 -29.98
CA ALA A 325 -17.71 12.23 -28.74
C ALA A 325 -18.64 12.17 -27.51
N GLY A 326 -19.78 12.87 -27.57
CA GLY A 326 -20.85 12.78 -26.57
C GLY A 326 -21.47 11.38 -26.48
N TYR A 327 -21.70 10.75 -27.63
CA TYR A 327 -22.29 9.41 -27.73
C TYR A 327 -21.35 8.34 -27.19
N SER A 328 -20.06 8.39 -27.53
CA SER A 328 -19.08 7.40 -27.04
C SER A 328 -18.88 7.48 -25.53
N ALA A 329 -18.78 8.69 -24.97
CA ALA A 329 -18.69 8.88 -23.53
C ALA A 329 -19.97 8.44 -22.81
N PHE A 330 -21.15 8.71 -23.39
CA PHE A 330 -22.42 8.19 -22.91
C PHE A 330 -22.48 6.66 -22.91
N ALA A 331 -22.08 6.01 -24.00
CA ALA A 331 -22.08 4.55 -24.11
C ALA A 331 -21.18 3.90 -23.04
N VAL A 332 -20.02 4.50 -22.77
CA VAL A 332 -19.14 4.03 -21.67
C VAL A 332 -19.80 4.20 -20.31
N MET A 333 -20.51 5.32 -20.07
CA MET A 333 -21.27 5.50 -18.83
C MET A 333 -22.39 4.48 -18.65
N GLU A 334 -23.17 4.20 -19.70
CA GLU A 334 -24.26 3.22 -19.68
C GLU A 334 -23.77 1.82 -19.31
N ILE A 335 -22.61 1.42 -19.83
CA ILE A 335 -22.03 0.10 -19.54
C ILE A 335 -21.56 0.00 -18.08
N ILE A 336 -21.19 1.14 -17.48
CA ILE A 336 -20.62 1.21 -16.12
C ILE A 336 -21.71 1.43 -15.06
N SER A 337 -22.87 2.00 -15.41
CA SER A 337 -23.96 2.40 -14.50
C SER A 337 -24.88 1.28 -14.04
#